data_AF-A0A0F9J633-F1
#
_entry.id   AF-A0A0F9J633-F1
#
_cell.length_a   1.000
_cell.length_b   1.000
_cell.length_c   1.000
_cell.angle_alpha   90.00
_cell.angle_beta   90.00
_cell.angle_gamma   90.00
#
_symmetry.space_group_name_H-M   'P 1'
#
loop_
_entity.id
_entity.type
_entity.pdbx_description
1 polymer ?
#
loop_
_entity_poly.entity_id
_entity_poly.type
_entity_poly.pdbx_seq_one_letter_code
_entity_poly.pdbx_strand_id
1 'polypeptide(L)'
;MNTPVPVATAPAVAIPGVNILLMGPPGTGKTHCLRTLVEAGLEIFIIFTEPGMEVLGDTDPDQVHWHYIAPAQPEWDVMIKNAKLVNTFSNAELVKMPGMNKAAYSQFIDVLNVCSDFHCQRVDKHYGPVDSFGTDKAFIFDGLSGLNIMLLDLVVGGKPIRTLPDWGVAMDNEEKFINKLCLGTKCHFVMTSHVDRQVDEVLGGIKLMVSALGKKLGPAVPRFFSEVVMTVREGAEFTWSTASAGADTKARNLPWKDQQQPSFVPILDQWRKTQ
;
A
#
# COMPACT_ATOMS: atom_id res chain seq x y z
N MET A 1 43.52 -14.44 -42.82
CA MET A 1 42.18 -14.94 -42.44
C MET A 1 41.82 -14.26 -41.14
N ASN A 2 40.87 -13.31 -41.16
CA ASN A 2 40.37 -12.66 -39.94
C ASN A 2 39.26 -13.53 -39.36
N THR A 3 39.52 -14.16 -38.22
CA THR A 3 38.48 -14.78 -37.40
C THR A 3 37.55 -13.70 -36.84
N PRO A 4 36.22 -13.84 -36.94
CA PRO A 4 35.29 -12.90 -36.34
C PRO A 4 35.39 -13.01 -34.82
N VAL A 5 35.55 -11.87 -34.14
CA VAL A 5 35.42 -11.77 -32.68
C VAL A 5 33.93 -11.93 -32.33
N PRO A 6 33.56 -12.78 -31.36
CA PRO A 6 32.16 -12.89 -30.95
C PRO A 6 31.73 -11.58 -30.31
N VAL A 7 30.68 -10.97 -30.86
CA VAL A 7 30.02 -9.83 -30.23
C VAL A 7 29.32 -10.36 -28.99
N ALA A 8 29.82 -10.00 -27.81
CA ALA A 8 29.13 -10.28 -26.56
C ALA A 8 27.75 -9.61 -26.61
N THR A 9 26.69 -10.42 -26.61
CA THR A 9 25.32 -9.96 -26.43
C THR A 9 25.23 -9.24 -25.09
N ALA A 10 24.85 -7.96 -25.11
CA ALA A 10 24.55 -7.22 -23.90
C ALA A 10 23.55 -8.00 -23.04
N PRO A 11 23.72 -8.05 -21.70
CA PRO A 11 22.77 -8.74 -20.84
C PRO A 11 21.38 -8.15 -21.06
N ALA A 12 20.38 -9.01 -21.24
CA ALA A 12 18.99 -8.59 -21.35
C ALA A 12 18.64 -7.73 -20.13
N VAL A 13 18.08 -6.54 -20.36
CA VAL A 13 17.67 -5.65 -19.28
C VAL A 13 16.45 -6.29 -18.60
N ALA A 14 16.66 -6.84 -17.39
CA ALA A 14 15.59 -7.46 -16.63
C ALA A 14 14.48 -6.45 -16.34
N ILE A 15 13.26 -6.73 -16.80
CA ILE A 15 12.09 -5.88 -16.56
C ILE A 15 11.70 -6.01 -15.09
N PRO A 16 11.52 -4.91 -14.34
CA PRO A 16 11.06 -4.95 -12.95
C PRO A 16 9.71 -5.68 -12.79
N GLY A 17 9.44 -6.14 -11.57
CA GLY A 17 8.16 -6.72 -11.21
C GLY A 17 6.98 -5.78 -11.44
N VAL A 18 5.78 -6.37 -11.52
CA VAL A 18 4.53 -5.60 -11.64
C VAL A 18 4.16 -4.90 -10.34
N ASN A 19 3.69 -3.66 -10.46
CA ASN A 19 3.06 -2.90 -9.37
C ASN A 19 1.55 -3.06 -9.47
N ILE A 20 0.89 -3.50 -8.40
CA ILE A 20 -0.55 -3.79 -8.38
C ILE A 20 -1.19 -3.04 -7.23
N LEU A 21 -2.28 -2.33 -7.52
CA LEU A 21 -3.13 -1.72 -6.52
C LEU A 21 -4.47 -2.46 -6.48
N LEU A 22 -4.76 -3.09 -5.35
CA LEU A 22 -6.07 -3.66 -5.05
C LEU A 22 -6.88 -2.66 -4.24
N MET A 23 -7.92 -2.08 -4.84
CA MET A 23 -8.78 -1.11 -4.16
C MET A 23 -10.20 -1.64 -4.00
N GLY A 24 -10.84 -1.35 -2.87
CA GLY A 24 -12.24 -1.67 -2.67
C GLY A 24 -12.68 -1.61 -1.21
N PRO A 25 -13.99 -1.69 -0.94
CA PRO A 25 -14.54 -1.65 0.42
C PRO A 25 -13.93 -2.67 1.38
N PRO A 26 -14.08 -2.50 2.71
CA PRO A 26 -13.73 -3.56 3.66
C PRO A 26 -14.40 -4.89 3.32
N GLY A 27 -13.69 -6.00 3.55
CA GLY A 27 -14.25 -7.35 3.37
C GLY A 27 -14.42 -7.82 1.91
N THR A 28 -13.80 -7.16 0.92
CA THR A 28 -13.81 -7.59 -0.50
C THR A 28 -12.73 -8.60 -0.89
N GLY A 29 -12.08 -9.24 0.08
CA GLY A 29 -11.10 -10.28 -0.18
C GLY A 29 -9.68 -9.80 -0.56
N LYS A 30 -9.37 -8.50 -0.39
CA LYS A 30 -8.03 -7.92 -0.67
C LYS A 30 -6.90 -8.71 -0.01
N THR A 31 -6.94 -8.89 1.31
CA THR A 31 -5.93 -9.67 2.06
C THR A 31 -6.00 -11.16 1.73
N HIS A 32 -7.20 -11.70 1.53
CA HIS A 32 -7.40 -13.12 1.25
C HIS A 32 -6.72 -13.58 -0.04
N CYS A 33 -6.81 -12.79 -1.11
CA CYS A 33 -6.25 -13.16 -2.41
C CYS A 33 -4.71 -13.09 -2.49
N LEU A 34 -4.02 -12.51 -1.48
CA LEU A 34 -2.55 -12.43 -1.45
C LEU A 34 -1.88 -13.81 -1.49
N ARG A 35 -2.53 -14.87 -0.98
CA ARG A 35 -2.04 -16.25 -1.07
C ARG A 35 -1.82 -16.73 -2.50
N THR A 36 -2.55 -16.17 -3.48
CA THR A 36 -2.40 -16.57 -4.88
C THR A 36 -1.08 -16.09 -5.50
N LEU A 37 -0.32 -15.21 -4.83
CA LEU A 37 1.07 -14.91 -5.19
C LEU A 37 1.99 -16.11 -4.90
N VAL A 38 1.72 -16.87 -3.83
CA VAL A 38 2.45 -18.11 -3.51
C VAL A 38 2.13 -19.18 -4.54
N GLU A 39 0.85 -19.32 -4.92
CA GLU A 39 0.43 -20.20 -6.03
C GLU A 39 1.12 -19.82 -7.34
N ALA A 40 1.38 -18.54 -7.55
CA ALA A 40 2.12 -18.04 -8.70
C ALA A 40 3.65 -18.27 -8.59
N GLY A 41 4.14 -18.87 -7.50
CA GLY A 41 5.53 -19.25 -7.30
C GLY A 41 6.41 -18.15 -6.70
N LEU A 42 5.82 -17.15 -6.02
CA LEU A 42 6.59 -16.11 -5.33
C LEU A 42 6.70 -16.39 -3.83
N GLU A 43 7.83 -15.99 -3.25
CA GLU A 43 7.96 -15.74 -1.82
C GLU A 43 7.43 -14.33 -1.50
N ILE A 44 6.61 -14.19 -0.46
CA ILE A 44 5.89 -12.93 -0.19
C ILE A 44 6.27 -12.31 1.16
N PHE A 45 6.36 -10.98 1.17
CA PHE A 45 6.75 -10.16 2.31
C PHE A 45 5.72 -9.06 2.53
N ILE A 46 5.01 -9.10 3.65
CA ILE A 46 3.85 -8.25 3.90
C ILE A 46 4.12 -7.33 5.10
N ILE A 47 3.92 -6.02 4.92
CA ILE A 47 3.67 -5.12 6.05
C ILE A 47 2.17 -4.96 6.21
N PHE A 48 1.66 -5.33 7.40
CA PHE A 48 0.29 -5.06 7.80
C PHE A 48 0.24 -3.81 8.66
N THR A 49 -0.68 -2.89 8.35
CA THR A 49 -0.98 -1.76 9.25
C THR A 49 -2.29 -1.92 10.03
N GLU A 50 -3.04 -2.99 9.75
CA GLU A 50 -4.28 -3.33 10.41
C GLU A 50 -4.26 -4.83 10.77
N PRO A 51 -5.01 -5.27 11.80
CA PRO A 51 -5.15 -6.70 12.09
C PRO A 51 -5.89 -7.38 10.93
N GLY A 52 -5.14 -8.14 10.13
CA GLY A 52 -5.67 -8.95 9.02
C GLY A 52 -4.81 -10.16 8.64
N MET A 53 -3.67 -10.33 9.31
CA MET A 53 -2.72 -11.43 9.09
C MET A 53 -3.31 -12.81 9.41
N GLU A 54 -4.34 -12.88 10.26
CA GLU A 54 -5.04 -14.13 10.58
C GLU A 54 -5.65 -14.81 9.36
N VAL A 55 -6.00 -14.02 8.33
CA VAL A 55 -6.52 -14.53 7.05
C VAL A 55 -5.47 -15.33 6.27
N LEU A 56 -4.17 -15.16 6.60
CA LEU A 56 -3.05 -15.91 6.03
C LEU A 56 -2.36 -16.81 7.08
N GLY A 57 -2.96 -16.98 8.26
CA GLY A 57 -2.38 -17.77 9.36
C GLY A 57 -2.13 -19.25 9.01
N ASP A 58 -2.87 -19.78 8.04
CA ASP A 58 -2.78 -21.15 7.53
C ASP A 58 -1.66 -21.35 6.49
N THR A 59 -1.05 -20.27 5.99
CA THR A 59 -0.02 -20.34 4.95
C THR A 59 1.33 -20.81 5.49
N ASP A 60 2.18 -21.35 4.62
CA ASP A 60 3.53 -21.77 4.96
C ASP A 60 4.37 -20.57 5.48
N PRO A 61 4.88 -20.61 6.72
CA PRO A 61 5.72 -19.56 7.28
C PRO A 61 7.06 -19.38 6.56
N ASP A 62 7.51 -20.35 5.75
CA ASP A 62 8.72 -20.22 4.94
C ASP A 62 8.48 -19.51 3.60
N GLN A 63 7.22 -19.40 3.16
CA GLN A 63 6.84 -18.71 1.91
C GLN A 63 6.15 -17.37 2.13
N VAL A 64 5.50 -17.19 3.29
CA VAL A 64 4.71 -16.00 3.62
C VAL A 64 5.26 -15.33 4.87
N HIS A 65 5.98 -14.24 4.67
CA HIS A 65 6.62 -13.45 5.72
C HIS A 65 5.82 -12.20 6.00
N TRP A 66 5.67 -11.82 7.27
CA TRP A 66 5.03 -10.54 7.60
C TRP A 66 5.61 -9.83 8.81
N HIS A 67 5.38 -8.53 8.83
CA HIS A 67 5.60 -7.65 9.96
C HIS A 67 4.34 -6.81 10.18
N TYR A 68 3.85 -6.77 11.42
CA TYR A 68 2.71 -5.93 11.79
C TYR A 68 3.18 -4.66 12.50
N ILE A 69 2.66 -3.52 12.05
CA ILE A 69 2.89 -2.21 12.65
C ILE A 69 1.52 -1.55 12.83
N ALA A 70 1.04 -1.46 14.07
CA ALA A 70 -0.21 -0.75 14.35
C ALA A 70 0.02 0.78 14.35
N PRO A 71 -0.94 1.61 13.89
CA PRO A 71 -0.91 3.05 14.15
C PRO A 71 -0.90 3.35 15.65
N ALA A 72 -0.35 4.51 16.02
CA ALA A 72 -0.29 4.94 17.42
C ALA A 72 -1.67 4.88 18.08
N GLN A 73 -1.73 4.25 19.26
CA GLN A 73 -2.91 4.28 20.11
C GLN A 73 -2.62 5.20 21.30
N PRO A 74 -3.28 6.37 21.41
CA PRO A 74 -3.09 7.23 22.56
C PRO A 74 -3.70 6.58 23.81
N GLU A 75 -2.94 6.58 24.91
CA GLU A 75 -3.45 6.18 26.22
C GLU A 75 -4.66 7.04 26.65
N TRP A 76 -5.53 6.48 27.48
CA TRP A 76 -6.76 7.16 27.94
C TRP A 76 -6.51 8.54 28.54
N ASP A 77 -5.43 8.69 29.33
CA ASP A 77 -5.06 9.98 29.93
C ASP A 77 -4.71 11.04 28.87
N VAL A 78 -4.06 10.63 27.78
CA VAL A 78 -3.76 11.52 26.64
C VAL A 78 -5.06 11.93 25.95
N MET A 79 -6.00 11.00 25.76
CA MET A 79 -7.31 11.30 25.18
C MET A 79 -8.10 12.28 26.06
N ILE A 80 -8.14 12.07 27.38
CA ILE A 80 -8.80 12.97 28.34
C ILE A 80 -8.16 14.36 28.31
N LYS A 81 -6.82 14.44 28.28
CA LYS A 81 -6.11 15.71 28.16
C LYS A 81 -6.48 16.44 26.88
N ASN A 82 -6.49 15.75 25.75
CA ASN A 82 -6.88 16.34 24.46
C ASN A 82 -8.34 16.81 24.45
N ALA A 83 -9.27 16.03 25.01
CA ALA A 83 -10.66 16.44 25.14
C ALA A 83 -10.81 17.71 26.00
N LYS A 84 -10.06 17.83 27.10
CA LYS A 84 -10.03 19.04 27.92
C LYS A 84 -9.50 20.25 27.16
N LEU A 85 -8.45 20.09 26.35
CA LEU A 85 -7.93 21.15 25.50
C LEU A 85 -8.98 21.65 24.51
N VAL A 86 -9.66 20.73 23.80
CA VAL A 86 -10.73 21.07 22.85
C VAL A 86 -11.90 21.79 23.52
N ASN A 87 -12.24 21.41 24.76
CA ASN A 87 -13.33 22.04 25.51
C ASN A 87 -12.97 23.42 26.10
N THR A 88 -11.68 23.75 26.21
CA THR A 88 -11.20 24.94 26.94
C THR A 88 -10.68 26.03 25.99
N PHE A 89 -10.02 25.64 24.91
CA PHE A 89 -9.37 26.58 23.99
C PHE A 89 -10.16 26.79 22.70
N SER A 90 -10.06 27.99 22.12
CA SER A 90 -10.59 28.27 20.80
C SER A 90 -9.78 27.57 19.69
N ASN A 91 -10.36 27.39 18.51
CA ASN A 91 -9.66 26.83 17.35
C ASN A 91 -8.37 27.60 17.01
N ALA A 92 -8.36 28.92 17.14
CA ALA A 92 -7.20 29.75 16.83
C ALA A 92 -6.02 29.50 17.80
N GLU A 93 -6.32 29.18 19.06
CA GLU A 93 -5.31 28.82 20.06
C GLU A 93 -4.81 27.40 19.85
N LEU A 94 -5.73 26.44 19.61
CA LEU A 94 -5.38 25.05 19.32
C LEU A 94 -4.46 24.93 18.11
N VAL A 95 -4.67 25.73 17.05
CA VAL A 95 -3.83 25.73 15.84
C VAL A 95 -2.38 26.13 16.14
N LYS A 96 -2.16 27.00 17.13
CA LYS A 96 -0.82 27.50 17.47
C LYS A 96 -0.05 26.59 18.43
N MET A 97 -0.71 25.57 18.99
CA MET A 97 -0.06 24.62 19.88
C MET A 97 1.02 23.83 19.12
N PRO A 98 2.24 23.67 19.70
CA PRO A 98 3.26 22.81 19.11
C PRO A 98 2.80 21.34 19.17
N GLY A 99 3.36 20.50 18.29
CA GLY A 99 3.08 19.07 18.28
C GLY A 99 3.41 18.44 19.63
N MET A 100 2.43 17.79 20.24
CA MET A 100 2.55 17.17 21.56
C MET A 100 2.96 15.70 21.42
N ASN A 101 3.77 15.18 22.35
CA ASN A 101 4.08 13.75 22.46
C ASN A 101 4.57 13.08 21.16
N LYS A 102 5.34 13.79 20.31
CA LYS A 102 5.78 13.30 18.99
C LYS A 102 6.50 11.96 19.03
N ALA A 103 7.20 11.65 20.13
CA ALA A 103 7.88 10.37 20.31
C ALA A 103 6.93 9.16 20.29
N ALA A 104 5.65 9.33 20.63
CA ALA A 104 4.65 8.26 20.58
C ALA A 104 4.06 8.02 19.17
N TYR A 105 4.41 8.88 18.20
CA TYR A 105 3.84 8.90 16.85
C TYR A 105 4.91 8.65 15.78
N SER A 106 5.79 7.67 16.02
CA SER A 106 6.92 7.31 15.15
C SER A 106 6.65 6.13 14.21
N GLN A 107 5.43 5.61 14.13
CA GLN A 107 5.11 4.34 13.49
C GLN A 107 5.44 4.33 11.98
N PHE A 108 5.35 5.47 11.30
CA PHE A 108 5.83 5.57 9.92
C PHE A 108 7.36 5.42 9.81
N ILE A 109 8.12 5.86 10.82
CA ILE A 109 9.57 5.58 10.88
C ILE A 109 9.79 4.08 11.06
N ASP A 110 8.97 3.39 11.86
CA ASP A 110 9.04 1.94 12.01
C ASP A 110 8.75 1.22 10.68
N VAL A 111 7.78 1.69 9.89
CA VAL A 111 7.55 1.21 8.52
C VAL A 111 8.81 1.35 7.67
N LEU A 112 9.46 2.51 7.69
CA LEU A 112 10.69 2.73 6.93
C LEU A 112 11.84 1.84 7.42
N ASN A 113 11.95 1.62 8.72
CA ASN A 113 12.95 0.72 9.31
C ASN A 113 12.74 -0.71 8.82
N VAL A 114 11.51 -1.23 8.82
CA VAL A 114 11.19 -2.56 8.26
C VAL A 114 11.45 -2.62 6.77
N CYS A 115 11.18 -1.55 6.01
CA CYS A 115 11.56 -1.52 4.60
C CYS A 115 13.09 -1.53 4.38
N SER A 116 13.87 -0.96 5.31
CA SER A 116 15.34 -0.93 5.24
C SER A 116 16.00 -2.24 5.69
N ASP A 117 15.30 -3.05 6.48
CA ASP A 117 15.68 -4.43 6.81
C ASP A 117 14.43 -5.19 7.25
N PHE A 118 13.90 -6.02 6.36
CA PHE A 118 12.63 -6.70 6.60
C PHE A 118 12.81 -7.81 7.63
N HIS A 119 12.32 -7.57 8.84
CA HIS A 119 12.22 -8.57 9.90
C HIS A 119 10.85 -9.26 9.85
N CYS A 120 10.84 -10.58 9.66
CA CYS A 120 9.62 -11.39 9.72
C CYS A 120 9.31 -11.77 11.17
N GLN A 121 8.15 -11.35 11.66
CA GLN A 121 7.69 -11.66 13.02
C GLN A 121 7.22 -13.12 13.19
N ARG A 122 6.91 -13.83 12.09
CA ARG A 122 6.48 -15.25 12.15
C ARG A 122 7.61 -16.20 12.50
N VAL A 123 8.76 -15.98 11.87
CA VAL A 123 9.92 -16.89 11.91
C VAL A 123 11.15 -16.23 12.53
N ASP A 124 11.02 -15.00 13.02
CA ASP A 124 12.07 -14.21 13.66
C ASP A 124 13.35 -14.12 12.82
N LYS A 125 13.21 -13.73 11.55
CA LYS A 125 14.31 -13.69 10.57
C LYS A 125 14.35 -12.38 9.80
N HIS A 126 15.56 -11.89 9.58
CA HIS A 126 15.85 -10.73 8.75
C HIS A 126 16.12 -11.14 7.30
N TYR A 127 15.57 -10.36 6.36
CA TYR A 127 15.67 -10.60 4.91
C TYR A 127 16.43 -9.48 4.18
N GLY A 128 16.86 -8.44 4.89
CA GLY A 128 17.52 -7.29 4.29
C GLY A 128 16.51 -6.29 3.70
N PRO A 129 17.02 -5.24 3.02
CA PRO A 129 16.19 -4.14 2.53
C PRO A 129 15.26 -4.59 1.40
N VAL A 130 14.03 -4.08 1.40
CA VAL A 130 13.00 -4.40 0.39
C VAL A 130 13.45 -4.03 -1.03
N ASP A 131 14.27 -2.99 -1.20
CA ASP A 131 14.78 -2.60 -2.52
C ASP A 131 15.89 -3.53 -3.06
N SER A 132 16.35 -4.50 -2.28
CA SER A 132 17.21 -5.59 -2.74
C SER A 132 16.44 -6.82 -3.25
N PHE A 133 15.12 -6.89 -3.04
CA PHE A 133 14.34 -8.05 -3.44
C PHE A 133 14.23 -8.18 -4.97
N GLY A 134 14.45 -9.39 -5.46
CA GLY A 134 14.33 -9.76 -6.87
C GLY A 134 12.90 -10.04 -7.31
N THR A 135 12.73 -10.35 -8.60
CA THR A 135 11.43 -10.68 -9.21
C THR A 135 10.89 -12.06 -8.83
N ASP A 136 11.65 -12.84 -8.07
CA ASP A 136 11.20 -14.07 -7.39
C ASP A 136 10.39 -13.78 -6.12
N LYS A 137 10.28 -12.50 -5.72
CA LYS A 137 9.61 -12.06 -4.50
C LYS A 137 8.50 -11.05 -4.80
N ALA A 138 7.52 -10.99 -3.90
CA ALA A 138 6.56 -9.89 -3.82
C ALA A 138 6.69 -9.18 -2.48
N PHE A 139 6.74 -7.85 -2.52
CA PHE A 139 6.51 -7.00 -1.37
C PHE A 139 5.06 -6.49 -1.37
N ILE A 140 4.41 -6.56 -0.22
CA ILE A 140 3.01 -6.18 -0.07
C ILE A 140 2.91 -5.17 1.07
N PHE A 141 2.19 -4.08 0.81
CA PHE A 141 1.77 -3.14 1.83
C PHE A 141 0.24 -3.23 1.98
N ASP A 142 -0.22 -3.90 3.03
CA ASP A 142 -1.64 -4.14 3.29
C ASP A 142 -2.17 -3.13 4.33
N GLY A 143 -2.96 -2.15 3.85
CA GLY A 143 -3.61 -1.13 4.67
C GLY A 143 -3.16 0.31 4.40
N LEU A 144 -3.56 0.90 3.27
CA LEU A 144 -3.32 2.33 3.05
C LEU A 144 -3.94 3.23 4.14
N SER A 145 -5.08 2.83 4.71
CA SER A 145 -5.75 3.58 5.76
C SER A 145 -4.92 3.66 7.06
N GLY A 146 -4.26 2.57 7.45
CA GLY A 146 -3.32 2.60 8.59
C GLY A 146 -2.11 3.50 8.31
N LEU A 147 -1.55 3.44 7.09
CA LEU A 147 -0.46 4.35 6.67
C LEU A 147 -0.87 5.82 6.77
N ASN A 148 -2.06 6.17 6.29
CA ASN A 148 -2.60 7.53 6.35
C ASN A 148 -2.66 8.06 7.78
N ILE A 149 -3.05 7.22 8.75
CA ILE A 149 -3.06 7.58 10.17
C ILE A 149 -1.64 7.84 10.66
N MET A 150 -0.71 6.90 10.42
CA MET A 150 0.69 7.01 10.86
C MET A 150 1.39 8.27 10.31
N LEU A 151 1.14 8.60 9.04
CA LEU A 151 1.73 9.76 8.38
C LEU A 151 1.21 11.08 8.96
N LEU A 152 -0.09 11.18 9.20
CA LEU A 152 -0.67 12.36 9.85
C LEU A 152 -0.18 12.50 11.29
N ASP A 153 -0.16 11.40 12.02
CA ASP A 153 0.25 11.37 13.41
C ASP A 153 1.72 11.76 13.58
N LEU A 154 2.61 11.32 12.68
CA LEU A 154 4.01 11.75 12.66
C LEU A 154 4.16 13.27 12.56
N VAL A 155 3.32 13.91 11.74
CA VAL A 155 3.38 15.35 11.48
C VAL A 155 2.74 16.14 12.64
N VAL A 156 1.52 15.75 13.01
CA VAL A 156 0.64 16.46 13.96
C VAL A 156 1.03 16.16 15.42
N GLY A 157 1.49 14.95 15.70
CA GLY A 157 1.59 14.40 17.04
C GLY A 157 0.22 14.34 17.73
N GLY A 158 0.21 14.48 19.05
CA GLY A 158 -1.00 14.46 19.87
C GLY A 158 -1.81 15.76 19.85
N LYS A 159 -1.57 16.67 18.90
CA LYS A 159 -2.31 17.93 18.80
C LYS A 159 -3.75 17.66 18.34
N PRO A 160 -4.78 18.28 18.97
CA PRO A 160 -6.18 17.96 18.66
C PRO A 160 -6.70 18.56 17.34
N ILE A 161 -5.92 19.42 16.69
CA ILE A 161 -6.31 20.06 15.42
C ILE A 161 -5.21 19.92 14.38
N ARG A 162 -5.63 19.54 13.16
CA ARG A 162 -4.77 19.40 11.99
C ARG A 162 -4.86 20.67 11.14
N THR A 163 -3.72 21.17 10.68
CA THR A 163 -3.63 22.38 9.85
C THR A 163 -3.36 22.01 8.39
N LEU A 164 -3.62 22.91 7.44
CA LEU A 164 -3.32 22.66 6.02
C LEU A 164 -1.85 22.30 5.76
N PRO A 165 -0.85 22.96 6.39
CA PRO A 165 0.54 22.51 6.31
C PRO A 165 0.75 21.07 6.79
N ASP A 166 0.08 20.65 7.87
CA ASP A 166 0.23 19.29 8.40
C ASP A 166 -0.23 18.24 7.36
N TRP A 167 -1.38 18.50 6.73
CA TRP A 167 -1.87 17.66 5.63
C TRP A 167 -0.90 17.65 4.44
N GLY A 168 -0.36 18.82 4.06
CA GLY A 168 0.58 18.92 2.95
C GLY A 168 1.84 18.08 3.14
N VAL A 169 2.43 18.09 4.34
CA VAL A 169 3.61 17.26 4.66
C VAL A 169 3.26 15.77 4.68
N ALA A 170 2.12 15.40 5.26
CA ALA A 170 1.70 14.00 5.32
C ALA A 170 1.43 13.42 3.92
N MET A 171 0.77 14.19 3.05
CA MET A 171 0.52 13.82 1.64
C MET A 171 1.81 13.66 0.84
N ASP A 172 2.78 14.55 1.01
CA ASP A 172 4.09 14.47 0.34
C ASP A 172 4.86 13.21 0.77
N ASN A 173 4.82 12.86 2.05
CA ASN A 173 5.44 11.62 2.54
C ASN A 173 4.73 10.36 2.01
N GLU A 174 3.39 10.35 1.94
CA GLU A 174 2.63 9.24 1.34
C GLU A 174 3.03 9.04 -0.12
N GLU A 175 3.04 10.12 -0.91
CA GLU A 175 3.42 10.05 -2.33
C GLU A 175 4.87 9.59 -2.51
N LYS A 176 5.81 10.08 -1.70
CA LYS A 176 7.22 9.65 -1.74
C LYS A 176 7.38 8.17 -1.40
N PHE A 177 6.65 7.68 -0.41
CA PHE A 177 6.68 6.27 -0.03
C PHE A 177 6.16 5.37 -1.16
N ILE A 178 4.97 5.68 -1.70
CA ILE A 178 4.39 4.95 -2.83
C ILE A 178 5.35 4.98 -4.04
N ASN A 179 5.94 6.14 -4.34
CA ASN A 179 6.91 6.27 -5.41
C ASN A 179 8.17 5.42 -5.20
N LYS A 180 8.74 5.40 -3.98
CA LYS A 180 9.91 4.57 -3.67
C LYS A 180 9.60 3.10 -3.87
N LEU A 181 8.42 2.63 -3.46
CA LEU A 181 8.02 1.23 -3.65
C LEU A 181 7.78 0.89 -5.12
N CYS A 182 7.05 1.74 -5.86
CA CYS A 182 6.73 1.47 -7.26
C CYS A 182 7.92 1.64 -8.23
N LEU A 183 8.84 2.57 -7.95
CA LEU A 183 9.91 2.95 -8.89
C LEU A 183 11.31 2.54 -8.42
N GLY A 184 11.49 2.36 -7.12
CA GLY A 184 12.79 2.12 -6.49
C GLY A 184 13.03 0.69 -6.06
N THR A 185 12.13 -0.25 -6.39
CA THR A 185 12.27 -1.69 -6.11
C THR A 185 12.29 -2.50 -7.41
N LYS A 186 12.75 -3.75 -7.34
CA LYS A 186 12.78 -4.67 -8.50
C LYS A 186 11.76 -5.81 -8.39
N CYS A 187 11.36 -6.16 -7.17
CA CYS A 187 10.37 -7.19 -6.90
C CYS A 187 8.97 -6.80 -7.40
N HIS A 188 8.04 -7.73 -7.31
CA HIS A 188 6.62 -7.41 -7.46
C HIS A 188 6.16 -6.58 -6.27
N PHE A 189 5.27 -5.60 -6.51
CA PHE A 189 4.69 -4.79 -5.43
C PHE A 189 3.18 -4.85 -5.46
N VAL A 190 2.56 -5.09 -4.32
CA VAL A 190 1.11 -5.04 -4.13
C VAL A 190 0.76 -4.06 -3.02
N MET A 191 -0.18 -3.15 -3.28
CA MET A 191 -0.75 -2.28 -2.26
C MET A 191 -2.26 -2.51 -2.17
N THR A 192 -2.79 -2.54 -0.95
CA THR A 192 -4.23 -2.60 -0.72
C THR A 192 -4.76 -1.26 -0.22
N SER A 193 -5.97 -0.90 -0.64
CA SER A 193 -6.61 0.33 -0.18
C SER A 193 -8.12 0.21 -0.13
N HIS A 194 -8.74 1.00 0.75
CA HIS A 194 -10.15 1.33 0.62
C HIS A 194 -10.39 2.33 -0.51
N VAL A 195 -11.66 2.50 -0.86
CA VAL A 195 -12.10 3.48 -1.86
C VAL A 195 -13.04 4.49 -1.24
N ASP A 196 -12.91 5.74 -1.66
CA ASP A 196 -13.82 6.82 -1.34
C ASP A 196 -14.65 7.20 -2.56
N ARG A 197 -15.90 7.59 -2.31
CA ARG A 197 -16.75 8.21 -3.33
C ARG A 197 -16.40 9.69 -3.42
N GLN A 198 -15.86 10.11 -4.55
CA GLN A 198 -15.55 11.50 -4.84
C GLN A 198 -16.38 12.00 -6.02
N VAL A 199 -16.76 13.27 -5.97
CA VAL A 199 -17.38 13.94 -7.12
C VAL A 199 -16.28 14.31 -8.10
N ASP A 200 -16.40 13.83 -9.33
CA ASP A 200 -15.57 14.26 -10.45
C ASP A 200 -15.98 15.69 -10.81
N GLU A 201 -15.13 16.66 -10.46
CA GLU A 201 -15.42 18.08 -10.69
C GLU A 201 -15.46 18.45 -12.18
N VAL A 202 -14.92 17.61 -13.07
CA VAL A 202 -14.91 17.84 -14.52
C VAL A 202 -16.16 17.28 -15.18
N LEU A 203 -16.54 16.04 -14.84
CA LEU A 203 -17.66 15.33 -15.48
C LEU A 203 -18.95 15.34 -14.66
N GLY A 204 -18.92 15.80 -13.41
CA GLY A 204 -20.07 15.87 -12.49
C GLY A 204 -20.56 14.53 -11.96
N GLY A 205 -19.85 13.42 -12.24
CA GLY A 205 -20.19 12.07 -11.78
C GLY A 205 -19.56 11.70 -10.44
N ILE A 206 -20.01 10.60 -9.82
CA ILE A 206 -19.31 10.02 -8.66
C ILE A 206 -18.30 9.00 -9.17
N LYS A 207 -17.04 9.13 -8.75
CA LYS A 207 -15.99 8.13 -8.96
C LYS A 207 -15.53 7.52 -7.64
N LEU A 208 -15.20 6.25 -7.70
CA LEU A 208 -14.54 5.48 -6.65
C LEU A 208 -13.03 5.65 -6.83
N MET A 209 -12.43 6.35 -5.88
CA MET A 209 -11.02 6.71 -5.87
C MET A 209 -10.33 6.01 -4.70
N VAL A 210 -9.02 5.81 -4.81
CA VAL A 210 -8.19 5.34 -3.70
C VAL A 210 -8.33 6.29 -2.51
N SER A 211 -8.55 5.75 -1.32
CA SER A 211 -8.62 6.51 -0.06
C SER A 211 -7.22 6.87 0.44
N ALA A 212 -6.55 7.79 -0.28
CA ALA A 212 -5.27 8.39 0.09
C ALA A 212 -5.46 9.69 0.90
N LEU A 213 -4.40 10.23 1.51
CA LEU A 213 -4.49 11.50 2.23
C LEU A 213 -4.84 12.66 1.30
N GLY A 214 -5.91 13.38 1.68
CA GLY A 214 -6.34 14.57 0.96
C GLY A 214 -7.02 14.29 -0.37
N LYS A 215 -7.86 15.22 -0.81
CA LYS A 215 -8.69 15.04 -2.02
C LYS A 215 -7.89 14.94 -3.33
N LYS A 216 -6.68 15.50 -3.38
CA LYS A 216 -5.89 15.59 -4.61
C LYS A 216 -4.97 14.38 -4.84
N LEU A 217 -4.54 13.68 -3.79
CA LEU A 217 -3.59 12.59 -3.93
C LEU A 217 -4.25 11.32 -4.44
N GLY A 218 -5.45 10.97 -3.93
CA GLY A 218 -6.19 9.76 -4.33
C GLY A 218 -6.28 9.54 -5.85
N PRO A 219 -6.71 10.54 -6.65
CA PRO A 219 -6.74 10.42 -8.11
C PRO A 219 -5.37 10.27 -8.78
N ALA A 220 -4.28 10.71 -8.13
CA ALA A 220 -2.93 10.62 -8.68
C ALA A 220 -2.27 9.26 -8.41
N VAL A 221 -2.60 8.58 -7.32
CA VAL A 221 -1.97 7.31 -6.90
C VAL A 221 -2.01 6.22 -8.00
N PRO A 222 -3.14 5.95 -8.68
CA PRO A 222 -3.23 4.91 -9.71
C PRO A 222 -2.18 4.98 -10.82
N ARG A 223 -1.61 6.16 -11.11
CA ARG A 223 -0.65 6.34 -12.21
C ARG A 223 0.64 5.52 -12.04
N PHE A 224 1.04 5.25 -10.80
CA PHE A 224 2.27 4.56 -10.45
C PHE A 224 2.18 3.03 -10.60
N PHE A 225 0.97 2.50 -10.70
CA PHE A 225 0.72 1.06 -10.76
C PHE A 225 0.63 0.56 -12.19
N SER A 226 0.97 -0.70 -12.42
CA SER A 226 0.75 -1.40 -13.69
C SER A 226 -0.68 -1.93 -13.77
N GLU A 227 -1.19 -2.48 -12.67
CA GLU A 227 -2.59 -2.91 -12.52
C GLU A 227 -3.27 -2.09 -11.41
N VAL A 228 -4.50 -1.63 -11.65
CA VAL A 228 -5.36 -1.01 -10.65
C VAL A 228 -6.70 -1.74 -10.74
N VAL A 229 -6.98 -2.55 -9.73
CA VAL A 229 -8.05 -3.54 -9.72
C VAL A 229 -9.06 -3.20 -8.64
N MET A 230 -10.32 -3.12 -9.04
CA MET A 230 -11.45 -3.01 -8.13
C MET A 230 -11.80 -4.38 -7.56
N THR A 231 -11.79 -4.50 -6.24
CA THR A 231 -12.19 -5.72 -5.53
C THR A 231 -13.66 -5.61 -5.12
N VAL A 232 -14.42 -6.67 -5.40
CA VAL A 232 -15.87 -6.70 -5.23
C VAL A 232 -16.25 -7.94 -4.43
N ARG A 233 -17.27 -7.81 -3.58
CA ARG A 233 -17.91 -8.94 -2.90
C ARG A 233 -19.38 -8.99 -3.27
N GLU A 234 -19.82 -10.14 -3.78
CA GLU A 234 -21.22 -10.44 -4.04
C GLU A 234 -21.63 -11.65 -3.20
N GLY A 235 -22.32 -11.40 -2.08
CA GLY A 235 -22.65 -12.45 -1.12
C GLY A 235 -21.40 -13.08 -0.50
N ALA A 236 -21.13 -14.34 -0.83
CA ALA A 236 -19.95 -15.08 -0.38
C ALA A 236 -18.77 -15.02 -1.36
N GLU A 237 -19.00 -14.56 -2.60
CA GLU A 237 -18.01 -14.60 -3.66
C GLU A 237 -17.18 -13.31 -3.69
N PHE A 238 -15.87 -13.47 -3.88
CA PHE A 238 -14.95 -12.37 -4.16
C PHE A 238 -14.60 -12.35 -5.64
N THR A 239 -14.66 -11.18 -6.25
CA THR A 239 -14.26 -11.01 -7.65
C THR A 239 -13.41 -9.75 -7.82
N TRP A 240 -12.65 -9.75 -8.92
CA TRP A 240 -11.90 -8.60 -9.38
C TRP A 240 -12.57 -7.99 -10.59
N SER A 241 -12.42 -6.68 -10.73
CA SER A 241 -12.83 -5.93 -11.89
C SER A 241 -11.74 -4.95 -12.29
N THR A 242 -11.39 -5.00 -13.56
CA THR A 242 -10.61 -3.96 -14.23
C THR A 242 -11.51 -3.10 -15.11
N ALA A 243 -12.81 -3.39 -15.23
CA ALA A 243 -13.75 -2.65 -16.08
C ALA A 243 -14.85 -1.92 -15.28
N SER A 244 -14.68 -1.83 -13.96
CA SER A 244 -15.70 -1.33 -13.04
C SER A 244 -16.12 0.10 -13.39
N ALA A 245 -17.40 0.26 -13.74
CA ALA A 245 -17.97 1.56 -14.04
C ALA A 245 -17.86 2.48 -12.81
N GLY A 246 -17.20 3.63 -13.01
CA GLY A 246 -17.00 4.62 -11.95
C GLY A 246 -15.74 4.43 -11.11
N ALA A 247 -14.86 3.49 -11.44
CA ALA A 247 -13.53 3.39 -10.83
C ALA A 247 -12.43 3.65 -11.88
N ASP A 248 -11.44 4.46 -11.55
CA ASP A 248 -10.27 4.66 -12.41
C ASP A 248 -9.33 3.45 -12.25
N THR A 249 -9.56 2.46 -13.10
CA THR A 249 -8.84 1.18 -13.15
C THR A 249 -7.77 1.20 -14.23
N LYS A 250 -6.85 0.22 -14.17
CA LYS A 250 -5.74 0.09 -15.11
C LYS A 250 -5.43 -1.39 -15.28
N ALA A 251 -5.30 -1.84 -16.51
CA ALA A 251 -4.96 -3.22 -16.81
C ALA A 251 -3.86 -3.27 -17.88
N ARG A 252 -2.69 -3.82 -17.55
CA ARG A 252 -1.60 -4.07 -18.52
C ARG A 252 -1.44 -5.56 -18.80
N ASN A 253 -1.64 -6.40 -17.79
CA ASN A 253 -1.46 -7.84 -17.83
C ASN A 253 -2.80 -8.56 -17.72
N LEU A 254 -3.77 -8.01 -16.98
CA LEU A 254 -5.14 -8.52 -16.98
C LEU A 254 -5.93 -8.04 -18.21
N PRO A 255 -6.93 -8.82 -18.66
CA PRO A 255 -7.93 -8.31 -19.59
C PRO A 255 -8.82 -7.25 -18.91
N TRP A 256 -9.41 -6.37 -19.70
CA TRP A 256 -10.49 -5.47 -19.26
C TRP A 256 -11.78 -6.27 -19.08
N LYS A 257 -12.13 -6.59 -17.83
CA LYS A 257 -13.29 -7.45 -17.53
C LYS A 257 -13.78 -7.28 -16.09
N ASP A 258 -15.08 -7.50 -15.89
CA ASP A 258 -15.71 -7.72 -14.58
C ASP A 258 -15.73 -9.20 -14.19
N GLN A 259 -16.03 -9.47 -12.92
CA GLN A 259 -16.20 -10.83 -12.37
C GLN A 259 -15.00 -11.75 -12.67
N GLN A 260 -13.79 -11.18 -12.62
CA GLN A 260 -12.56 -11.95 -12.76
C GLN A 260 -12.29 -12.71 -11.46
N GLN A 261 -11.67 -13.88 -11.59
CA GLN A 261 -11.18 -14.62 -10.43
C GLN A 261 -10.14 -13.77 -9.69
N PRO A 262 -10.24 -13.64 -8.35
CA PRO A 262 -9.32 -12.83 -7.56
C PRO A 262 -7.97 -13.54 -7.39
N SER A 263 -7.15 -13.56 -8.44
CA SER A 263 -5.86 -14.26 -8.45
C SER A 263 -4.76 -13.45 -9.14
N PHE A 264 -3.57 -13.48 -8.56
CA PHE A 264 -2.35 -12.89 -9.12
C PHE A 264 -1.70 -13.76 -10.20
N VAL A 265 -2.04 -15.06 -10.29
CA VAL A 265 -1.43 -16.01 -11.23
C VAL A 265 -1.50 -15.50 -12.69
N PRO A 266 -2.67 -15.07 -13.21
CA PRO A 266 -2.76 -14.59 -14.60
C PRO A 266 -1.91 -13.35 -14.87
N ILE A 267 -1.75 -12.47 -13.88
CA ILE A 267 -0.91 -11.27 -13.99
C ILE A 267 0.55 -11.69 -14.18
N LEU A 268 1.05 -12.57 -13.32
CA LEU A 268 2.46 -12.98 -13.36
C LEU A 268 2.78 -13.82 -14.58
N ASP A 269 1.87 -14.71 -15.00
CA ASP A 269 2.05 -15.50 -16.22
C ASP A 269 2.15 -14.63 -17.46
N GLN A 270 1.38 -13.54 -17.52
CA GLN A 270 1.47 -12.59 -18.63
C GLN A 270 2.74 -11.75 -18.56
N TRP A 271 3.13 -11.28 -17.38
CA TRP A 271 4.37 -10.53 -17.20
C TRP A 271 5.61 -11.37 -17.53
N ARG A 272 5.64 -12.66 -17.18
CA ARG A 272 6.75 -13.59 -17.49
C ARG A 272 6.98 -13.75 -18.99
N LYS A 273 5.96 -13.58 -19.84
CA LYS A 273 6.11 -13.61 -21.30
C LYS A 273 6.82 -12.38 -21.86
N THR A 274 6.98 -11.34 -21.05
CA THR A 274 7.70 -10.11 -21.43
C THR A 274 9.18 -10.12 -21.07
N GLN A 275 9.62 -11.13 -20.30
CA GLN A 275 11.02 -11.36 -19.91
C GLN A 275 11.86 -11.93 -21.05
#